data_AF-A0A2R7LCA4-F1
#
_entry.id   AF-A0A2R7LCA4-F1
#
_cell.length_a   1.000
_cell.length_b   1.000
_cell.length_c   1.000
_cell.angle_alpha   90.00
_cell.angle_beta   90.00
_cell.angle_gamma   90.00
#
_symmetry.space_group_name_H-M   'P 1'
#
loop_
_entity.id
_entity.type
_entity.pdbx_description
1 polymer ?
#
loop_
_entity_poly.entity_id
_entity_poly.type
_entity_poly.pdbx_seq_one_letter_code
_entity_poly.pdbx_strand_id
1 'polypeptide(L)'
;KAKGVENVLFLKAGRQNFPQTNLTVVTADGKLYGFVLNFDELCPTLNLTVQKVADDDKEVLFSSLNENQKEIEQYSQLALSRKKKITGLKTNRFSIELKVTGIFIHQDVMYFRVLVSNNSRINYETDQLRFFIRDQKKSKRTASQEIETTPLFRTADFSKIRDDSEVLLVFAIPKFTIPEKKHFTLQLNEKNGGRHVELNIKNSDLTNLEILTSL
;
A
#
# COMPACT_ATOMS: atom_id res chain seq x y z
N LYS A 1 11.46 -14.98 34.74
CA LYS A 1 12.57 -14.99 33.75
C LYS A 1 13.09 -16.43 33.67
N ALA A 2 13.18 -17.02 32.48
CA ALA A 2 13.70 -18.37 32.32
C ALA A 2 15.20 -18.40 32.68
N LYS A 3 15.66 -19.41 33.41
CA LYS A 3 17.09 -19.56 33.71
C LYS A 3 17.81 -20.01 32.43
N GLY A 4 18.73 -19.18 31.93
CA GLY A 4 19.63 -19.54 30.83
C GLY A 4 19.20 -19.15 29.42
N VAL A 5 18.07 -18.44 29.23
CA VAL A 5 17.65 -17.94 27.90
C VAL A 5 17.19 -16.49 28.03
N GLU A 6 17.84 -15.58 27.33
CA GLU A 6 17.69 -14.13 27.57
C GLU A 6 16.43 -13.51 26.91
N ASN A 7 15.85 -14.15 25.89
CA ASN A 7 14.81 -13.58 25.04
C ASN A 7 13.53 -14.45 24.94
N VAL A 8 13.17 -15.16 26.02
CA VAL A 8 11.95 -15.99 26.07
C VAL A 8 11.05 -15.59 27.24
N LEU A 9 9.77 -15.38 26.94
CA LEU A 9 8.73 -15.08 27.93
C LEU A 9 7.77 -16.26 28.05
N PHE A 10 7.61 -16.78 29.26
CA PHE A 10 6.58 -17.78 29.58
C PHE A 10 5.36 -17.07 30.18
N LEU A 11 4.20 -17.31 29.60
CA LEU A 11 2.91 -16.82 30.09
C LEU A 11 2.07 -17.98 30.58
N LYS A 12 1.42 -17.80 31.72
CA LYS A 12 0.46 -18.75 32.29
C LYS A 12 -0.75 -17.97 32.76
N ALA A 13 -1.95 -18.46 32.42
CA ALA A 13 -3.17 -17.91 32.97
C ALA A 13 -3.21 -18.12 34.50
N GLY A 14 -3.41 -17.06 35.26
CA GLY A 14 -3.56 -17.15 36.72
C GLY A 14 -4.93 -17.67 37.16
N ARG A 15 -5.93 -17.59 36.29
CA ARG A 15 -7.29 -18.12 36.45
C ARG A 15 -7.86 -18.53 35.11
N GLN A 16 -8.79 -19.48 35.10
CA GLN A 16 -9.51 -19.88 33.91
C GLN A 16 -10.49 -18.78 33.46
N ASN A 17 -10.80 -18.73 32.16
CA ASN A 17 -11.82 -17.89 31.52
C ASN A 17 -11.72 -16.39 31.86
N PHE A 18 -10.51 -15.83 31.89
CA PHE A 18 -10.36 -14.39 32.07
C PHE A 18 -10.92 -13.63 30.84
N PRO A 19 -11.51 -12.43 31.02
CA PRO A 19 -11.98 -11.63 29.89
C PRO A 19 -10.80 -11.20 29.02
N GLN A 20 -11.01 -11.11 27.70
CA GLN A 20 -9.97 -10.72 26.74
C GLN A 20 -9.13 -9.55 27.25
N THR A 21 -7.82 -9.69 27.19
CA THR A 21 -6.88 -8.67 27.65
C THR A 21 -5.76 -8.47 26.64
N ASN A 22 -4.77 -7.65 26.97
CA ASN A 22 -3.63 -7.38 26.12
C ASN A 22 -2.30 -7.50 26.88
N LEU A 23 -1.27 -7.97 26.18
CA LEU A 23 0.12 -7.93 26.61
C LEU A 23 0.89 -7.00 25.70
N THR A 24 1.63 -6.06 26.29
CA THR A 24 2.54 -5.18 25.54
C THR A 24 3.98 -5.46 25.96
N VAL A 25 4.85 -5.72 24.99
CA VAL A 25 6.28 -5.97 25.19
C VAL A 25 7.05 -4.85 24.51
N VAL A 26 7.92 -4.18 25.26
CA VAL A 26 8.84 -3.17 24.74
C VAL A 26 10.25 -3.75 24.81
N THR A 27 10.92 -3.85 23.67
CA THR A 27 12.26 -4.41 23.57
C THR A 27 13.33 -3.35 23.83
N ALA A 28 14.56 -3.79 24.12
CA ALA A 28 15.67 -2.90 24.44
C ALA A 28 16.06 -1.96 23.27
N ASP A 29 15.75 -2.33 22.03
CA ASP A 29 15.90 -1.50 20.83
C ASP A 29 14.68 -0.57 20.58
N GLY A 30 13.76 -0.46 21.55
CA GLY A 30 12.64 0.48 21.52
C GLY A 30 11.45 0.04 20.68
N LYS A 31 11.45 -1.18 20.11
CA LYS A 31 10.28 -1.70 19.38
C LYS A 31 9.17 -2.12 20.34
N LEU A 32 7.92 -1.92 19.91
CA LEU A 32 6.72 -2.20 20.70
C LEU A 32 5.88 -3.30 20.04
N TYR A 33 5.62 -4.35 20.80
CA TYR A 33 4.82 -5.50 20.38
C TYR A 33 3.57 -5.58 21.25
N GLY A 34 2.40 -5.71 20.63
CA GLY A 34 1.12 -5.83 21.32
C GLY A 34 0.44 -7.14 20.93
N PHE A 35 -0.02 -7.90 21.93
CA PHE A 35 -0.71 -9.17 21.79
C PHE A 35 -2.07 -9.08 22.47
N VAL A 36 -3.12 -9.54 21.81
CA VAL A 36 -4.43 -9.76 22.44
C VAL A 36 -4.42 -11.17 23.03
N LEU A 37 -4.78 -11.30 24.30
CA LEU A 37 -4.78 -12.56 25.03
C LEU A 37 -6.21 -13.00 25.29
N ASN A 38 -6.51 -14.24 24.90
CA ASN A 38 -7.73 -14.96 25.21
C ASN A 38 -7.39 -16.26 25.92
N PHE A 39 -8.25 -16.69 26.83
CA PHE A 39 -8.11 -17.99 27.49
C PHE A 39 -8.73 -19.08 26.62
N ASP A 40 -8.00 -20.16 26.40
CA ASP A 40 -8.46 -21.34 25.66
C ASP A 40 -7.94 -22.62 26.35
N GLU A 41 -8.84 -23.51 26.79
CA GLU A 41 -8.48 -24.77 27.46
C GLU A 41 -8.12 -25.89 26.48
N LEU A 42 -8.55 -25.77 25.22
CA LEU A 42 -8.37 -26.80 24.20
C LEU A 42 -7.04 -26.67 23.47
N CYS A 43 -6.35 -25.53 23.60
CA CYS A 43 -5.05 -25.26 22.99
C CYS A 43 -3.97 -24.94 24.04
N PRO A 44 -3.46 -25.96 24.78
CA PRO A 44 -2.59 -25.74 25.94
C PRO A 44 -1.15 -25.32 25.59
N THR A 45 -0.73 -25.40 24.32
CA THR A 45 0.66 -25.15 23.91
C THR A 45 0.71 -24.22 22.70
N LEU A 46 1.04 -22.95 22.93
CA LEU A 46 1.23 -21.93 21.89
C LEU A 46 2.66 -21.38 21.99
N ASN A 47 3.53 -21.81 21.07
CA ASN A 47 4.88 -21.27 20.95
C ASN A 47 4.90 -20.23 19.84
N LEU A 48 5.10 -18.95 20.18
CA LEU A 48 5.20 -17.86 19.23
C LEU A 48 6.67 -17.45 19.09
N THR A 49 7.22 -17.56 17.88
CA THR A 49 8.58 -17.12 17.58
C THR A 49 8.50 -15.83 16.78
N VAL A 50 8.90 -14.71 17.37
CA VAL A 50 9.01 -13.44 16.67
C VAL A 50 10.35 -13.41 15.95
N GLN A 51 10.37 -13.75 14.66
CA GLN A 51 11.60 -13.69 13.88
C GLN A 51 11.96 -12.23 13.60
N LYS A 52 13.25 -11.91 13.69
CA LYS A 52 13.77 -10.62 13.22
C LYS A 52 13.88 -10.69 11.70
N VAL A 53 12.73 -10.65 11.02
CA VAL A 53 12.71 -10.26 9.62
C VAL A 53 13.29 -8.84 9.60
N ALA A 54 14.13 -8.53 8.61
CA ALA A 54 14.53 -7.16 8.37
C ALA A 54 13.24 -6.39 8.06
N ASP A 55 12.68 -5.81 9.12
CA ASP A 55 11.33 -5.26 9.24
C ASP A 55 10.21 -6.12 8.62
N ASP A 56 9.70 -7.10 9.38
CA ASP A 56 8.31 -7.59 9.23
C ASP A 56 7.89 -8.54 10.38
N ASP A 57 6.60 -8.44 10.77
CA ASP A 57 5.69 -9.47 11.34
C ASP A 57 5.85 -10.01 12.81
N LYS A 58 4.88 -10.10 13.78
CA LYS A 58 3.40 -9.90 13.89
C LYS A 58 2.53 -11.19 14.17
N GLU A 59 3.08 -12.41 14.22
CA GLU A 59 2.53 -13.65 13.60
C GLU A 59 1.12 -14.25 13.93
N VAL A 60 0.21 -13.58 14.67
CA VAL A 60 -1.16 -14.13 14.94
C VAL A 60 -2.32 -13.23 14.48
N LEU A 61 -2.03 -12.01 14.01
CA LEU A 61 -2.94 -11.30 13.09
C LEU A 61 -2.88 -11.91 11.66
N PHE A 62 -2.05 -12.95 11.45
CA PHE A 62 -1.53 -13.30 10.12
C PHE A 62 -2.37 -14.23 9.27
N SER A 63 -3.28 -15.06 9.80
CA SER A 63 -4.11 -15.86 8.90
C SER A 63 -5.07 -14.98 8.10
N SER A 64 -5.72 -14.02 8.76
CA SER A 64 -6.64 -13.05 8.14
C SER A 64 -5.91 -11.91 7.42
N LEU A 65 -4.74 -11.44 7.91
CA LEU A 65 -3.89 -10.56 7.12
C LEU A 65 -3.33 -11.27 5.87
N ASN A 66 -2.95 -12.55 5.94
CA ASN A 66 -2.50 -13.31 4.78
C ASN A 66 -3.63 -13.56 3.78
N GLU A 67 -4.86 -13.84 4.24
CA GLU A 67 -6.03 -13.99 3.36
C GLU A 67 -6.37 -12.67 2.68
N ASN A 68 -6.46 -11.57 3.43
CA ASN A 68 -6.71 -10.24 2.86
C ASN A 68 -5.60 -9.81 1.90
N GLN A 69 -4.33 -10.07 2.25
CA GLN A 69 -3.18 -9.74 1.40
C GLN A 69 -3.19 -10.57 0.11
N LYS A 70 -3.49 -11.86 0.22
CA LYS A 70 -3.62 -12.77 -0.92
C LYS A 70 -4.77 -12.34 -1.83
N GLU A 71 -5.91 -11.95 -1.26
CA GLU A 71 -7.05 -11.42 -2.00
C GLU A 71 -6.67 -10.13 -2.75
N ILE A 72 -6.01 -9.18 -2.06
CA ILE A 72 -5.51 -7.94 -2.67
C ILE A 72 -4.54 -8.24 -3.82
N GLU A 73 -3.64 -9.20 -3.66
CA GLU A 73 -2.71 -9.61 -4.72
C GLU A 73 -3.45 -10.23 -5.91
N GLN A 74 -4.38 -11.15 -5.66
CA GLN A 74 -5.18 -11.81 -6.69
C GLN A 74 -6.00 -10.80 -7.50
N TYR A 75 -6.69 -9.87 -6.84
CA TYR A 75 -7.42 -8.80 -7.51
C TYR A 75 -6.50 -7.81 -8.22
N SER A 76 -5.28 -7.59 -7.73
CA SER A 76 -4.28 -6.77 -8.43
C SER A 76 -3.84 -7.43 -9.75
N GLN A 77 -3.62 -8.75 -9.75
CA GLN A 77 -3.33 -9.50 -10.98
C GLN A 77 -4.53 -9.51 -11.95
N LEU A 78 -5.74 -9.65 -11.42
CA LEU A 78 -6.95 -9.56 -12.22
C LEU A 78 -7.07 -8.18 -12.86
N ALA A 79 -6.93 -7.09 -12.10
CA ALA A 79 -6.94 -5.72 -12.60
C ALA A 79 -5.87 -5.49 -13.67
N LEU A 80 -4.69 -6.11 -13.53
CA LEU A 80 -3.63 -6.04 -14.52
C LEU A 80 -4.08 -6.64 -15.87
N SER A 81 -4.76 -7.79 -15.84
CA SER A 81 -5.23 -8.52 -17.03
C SER A 81 -6.52 -7.99 -17.69
N ARG A 82 -7.31 -7.14 -17.01
CA ARG A 82 -8.61 -6.65 -17.53
C ARG A 82 -8.48 -5.89 -18.85
N LYS A 83 -9.37 -6.16 -19.81
CA LYS A 83 -9.33 -5.50 -21.14
C LYS A 83 -9.85 -4.05 -21.14
N LYS A 84 -10.72 -3.68 -20.18
CA LYS A 84 -11.25 -2.31 -20.09
C LYS A 84 -10.10 -1.33 -19.93
N LYS A 85 -10.08 -0.31 -20.79
CA LYS A 85 -9.08 0.76 -20.75
C LYS A 85 -9.77 2.09 -20.51
N ILE A 86 -9.17 2.91 -19.66
CA ILE A 86 -9.49 4.33 -19.52
C ILE A 86 -8.58 5.12 -20.45
N THR A 87 -9.15 6.14 -21.10
CA THR A 87 -8.44 7.09 -21.96
C THR A 87 -8.39 8.46 -21.28
N GLY A 88 -7.45 9.32 -21.67
CA GLY A 88 -7.37 10.70 -21.18
C GLY A 88 -6.64 10.92 -19.85
N LEU A 89 -6.51 9.90 -18.99
CA LEU A 89 -5.74 10.02 -17.74
C LEU A 89 -4.24 9.79 -17.95
N LYS A 90 -3.57 10.80 -18.50
CA LYS A 90 -2.12 10.78 -18.71
C LYS A 90 -1.49 12.16 -18.60
N THR A 91 -0.20 12.16 -18.31
CA THR A 91 0.68 13.33 -18.31
C THR A 91 2.01 12.92 -18.93
N ASN A 92 2.66 13.82 -19.64
CA ASN A 92 3.97 13.57 -20.23
C ASN A 92 4.85 14.79 -20.01
N ARG A 93 5.97 14.61 -19.32
CA ARG A 93 6.95 15.66 -19.04
C ARG A 93 8.33 15.05 -18.88
N PHE A 94 9.36 15.75 -19.34
CA PHE A 94 10.76 15.28 -19.25
C PHE A 94 10.98 13.91 -19.93
N SER A 95 10.23 13.63 -21.00
CA SER A 95 10.20 12.33 -21.70
C SER A 95 9.69 11.16 -20.85
N ILE A 96 9.07 11.43 -19.70
CA ILE A 96 8.42 10.43 -18.85
C ILE A 96 6.91 10.60 -18.99
N GLU A 97 6.23 9.54 -19.43
CA GLU A 97 4.77 9.47 -19.44
C GLU A 97 4.29 8.70 -18.21
N LEU A 98 3.36 9.30 -17.46
CA LEU A 98 2.61 8.64 -16.39
C LEU A 98 1.14 8.57 -16.80
N LYS A 99 0.60 7.35 -16.86
CA LYS A 99 -0.74 7.10 -17.41
C LYS A 99 -1.52 6.11 -16.57
N VAL A 100 -2.75 6.46 -16.21
CA VAL A 100 -3.71 5.50 -15.63
C VAL A 100 -4.52 4.89 -16.76
N THR A 101 -4.35 3.59 -16.96
CA THR A 101 -4.99 2.83 -18.04
C THR A 101 -6.23 2.08 -17.58
N GLY A 102 -6.50 2.01 -16.28
CA GLY A 102 -7.67 1.37 -15.71
C GLY A 102 -7.79 1.67 -14.22
N ILE A 103 -9.02 1.82 -13.74
CA ILE A 103 -9.34 1.97 -12.33
C ILE A 103 -10.49 0.99 -12.03
N PHE A 104 -10.26 0.13 -11.05
CA PHE A 104 -11.18 -0.93 -10.66
C PHE A 104 -11.42 -0.87 -9.15
N ILE A 105 -12.46 -1.53 -8.68
CA ILE A 105 -12.76 -1.62 -7.25
C ILE A 105 -13.24 -3.01 -6.85
N HIS A 106 -12.78 -3.49 -5.70
CA HIS A 106 -13.35 -4.64 -5.00
C HIS A 106 -13.46 -4.28 -3.53
N GLN A 107 -14.67 -4.37 -2.97
CA GLN A 107 -14.97 -3.96 -1.58
C GLN A 107 -14.39 -2.57 -1.26
N ASP A 108 -13.44 -2.49 -0.32
CA ASP A 108 -12.81 -1.27 0.16
C ASP A 108 -11.40 -1.04 -0.43
N VAL A 109 -11.08 -1.66 -1.57
CA VAL A 109 -9.79 -1.50 -2.26
C VAL A 109 -10.00 -1.07 -3.71
N MET A 110 -9.35 0.02 -4.10
CA MET A 110 -9.28 0.51 -5.47
C MET A 110 -7.96 0.07 -6.13
N TYR A 111 -8.05 -0.40 -7.37
CA TYR A 111 -6.90 -0.89 -8.14
C TYR A 111 -6.62 0.04 -9.31
N PHE A 112 -5.49 0.73 -9.26
CA PHE A 112 -5.04 1.65 -10.30
C PHE A 112 -4.02 0.96 -11.19
N ARG A 113 -4.40 0.64 -12.43
CA ARG A 113 -3.45 0.13 -13.43
C ARG A 113 -2.73 1.29 -14.08
N VAL A 114 -1.45 1.43 -13.76
CA VAL A 114 -0.57 2.53 -14.16
C VAL A 114 0.44 2.02 -15.18
N LEU A 115 0.62 2.78 -16.26
CA LEU A 115 1.73 2.65 -17.19
C LEU A 115 2.68 3.81 -16.96
N VAL A 116 3.96 3.48 -16.74
CA VAL A 116 5.04 4.46 -16.69
C VAL A 116 5.97 4.20 -17.86
N SER A 117 6.14 5.16 -18.76
CA SER A 117 6.98 5.03 -19.94
C SER A 117 8.12 6.04 -19.88
N ASN A 118 9.35 5.58 -20.06
CA ASN A 118 10.53 6.40 -20.20
C ASN A 118 10.98 6.42 -21.67
N ASN A 119 10.68 7.53 -22.34
CA ASN A 119 11.06 7.76 -23.74
C ASN A 119 12.38 8.53 -23.87
N SER A 120 13.17 8.63 -22.79
CA SER A 120 14.50 9.25 -22.81
C SER A 120 15.58 8.21 -23.12
N ARG A 121 16.79 8.69 -23.42
CA ARG A 121 17.99 7.86 -23.66
C ARG A 121 18.76 7.49 -22.39
N ILE A 122 18.22 7.83 -21.22
CA ILE A 122 18.83 7.53 -19.92
C ILE A 122 17.78 6.87 -19.03
N ASN A 123 18.25 6.02 -18.12
CA ASN A 123 17.37 5.42 -17.12
C ASN A 123 16.69 6.50 -16.27
N TYR A 124 15.49 6.20 -15.79
CA TYR A 124 14.83 6.96 -14.73
C TYR A 124 14.91 6.15 -13.45
N GLU A 125 15.72 6.60 -12.50
CA GLU A 125 15.80 5.99 -11.17
C GLU A 125 14.72 6.63 -10.30
N THR A 126 13.73 5.85 -9.88
CA THR A 126 12.62 6.36 -9.09
C THR A 126 13.05 6.54 -7.64
N ASP A 127 12.84 7.73 -7.11
CA ASP A 127 12.94 8.00 -5.67
C ASP A 127 11.65 7.57 -4.98
N GLN A 128 10.53 8.14 -5.45
CA GLN A 128 9.22 7.88 -4.87
C GLN A 128 8.12 8.03 -5.93
N LEU A 129 7.08 7.22 -5.79
CA LEU A 129 5.77 7.46 -6.39
C LEU A 129 4.77 7.71 -5.26
N ARG A 130 4.31 8.96 -5.15
CA ARG A 130 3.40 9.41 -4.10
C ARG A 130 1.96 9.42 -4.60
N PHE A 131 1.05 9.13 -3.68
CA PHE A 131 -0.39 9.16 -3.90
C PHE A 131 -1.01 10.06 -2.84
N PHE A 132 -1.69 11.13 -3.24
CA PHE A 132 -2.26 12.05 -2.25
C PHE A 132 -3.47 12.82 -2.78
N ILE A 133 -4.36 13.20 -1.87
CA ILE A 133 -5.46 14.11 -2.16
C ILE A 133 -5.00 15.54 -1.84
N ARG A 134 -5.17 16.44 -2.80
CA ARG A 134 -4.73 17.84 -2.73
C ARG A 134 -5.83 18.79 -3.23
N ASP A 135 -5.82 20.01 -2.72
CA ASP A 135 -6.68 21.10 -3.20
C ASP A 135 -6.42 21.44 -4.67
N GLN A 136 -7.49 21.57 -5.47
CA GLN A 136 -7.42 22.18 -6.79
C GLN A 136 -7.04 23.66 -6.57
N LYS A 137 -5.81 24.05 -6.93
CA LYS A 137 -5.31 25.42 -6.70
C LYS A 137 -6.27 26.46 -7.27
N LYS A 138 -6.83 27.30 -6.39
CA LYS A 138 -7.61 28.49 -6.77
C LYS A 138 -6.78 29.78 -6.77
N SER A 139 -5.62 29.81 -6.11
CA SER A 139 -4.72 30.98 -6.04
C SER A 139 -3.29 30.56 -5.69
N LYS A 140 -2.29 31.37 -6.09
CA LYS A 140 -0.85 31.15 -5.79
C LYS A 140 -0.47 31.37 -4.32
N ARG A 141 -1.32 31.99 -3.49
CA ARG A 141 -0.99 32.44 -2.12
C ARG A 141 -1.55 31.58 -0.98
N THR A 142 -2.20 30.46 -1.27
CA THR A 142 -2.79 29.60 -0.23
C THR A 142 -1.91 28.37 -0.02
N ALA A 143 -1.56 28.08 1.23
CA ALA A 143 -0.93 26.81 1.58
C ALA A 143 -1.86 25.65 1.16
N SER A 144 -1.37 24.71 0.39
CA SER A 144 -2.14 23.53 -0.05
C SER A 144 -1.96 22.40 0.94
N GLN A 145 -3.05 21.80 1.41
CA GLN A 145 -2.98 20.58 2.22
C GLN A 145 -2.89 19.35 1.32
N GLU A 146 -2.03 18.41 1.71
CA GLU A 146 -1.91 17.08 1.10
C GLU A 146 -2.28 16.03 2.15
N ILE A 147 -3.15 15.10 1.76
CA ILE A 147 -3.43 13.90 2.54
C ILE A 147 -2.85 12.73 1.76
N GLU A 148 -1.71 12.22 2.22
CA GLU A 148 -1.00 11.13 1.58
C GLU A 148 -1.67 9.77 1.87
N THR A 149 -1.69 8.91 0.86
CA THR A 149 -2.25 7.57 0.91
C THR A 149 -1.17 6.58 0.51
N THR A 150 -0.91 5.58 1.36
CA THR A 150 0.05 4.51 1.03
C THR A 150 -0.68 3.37 0.31
N PRO A 151 -0.13 2.85 -0.81
CA PRO A 151 -0.66 1.63 -1.41
C PRO A 151 -0.53 0.43 -0.47
N LEU A 152 -1.53 -0.45 -0.48
CA LEU A 152 -1.52 -1.74 0.22
C LEU A 152 -0.63 -2.75 -0.49
N PHE A 153 -0.57 -2.68 -1.82
CA PHE A 153 0.20 -3.61 -2.64
C PHE A 153 0.55 -3.01 -4.00
N ARG A 154 1.60 -3.55 -4.63
CA ARG A 154 1.99 -3.28 -6.02
C ARG A 154 2.42 -4.57 -6.72
N THR A 155 2.08 -4.72 -8.00
CA THR A 155 2.36 -5.96 -8.76
C THR A 155 3.78 -6.07 -9.31
N ALA A 156 4.52 -4.97 -9.40
CA ALA A 156 5.87 -4.95 -9.95
C ALA A 156 6.73 -3.88 -9.29
N ASP A 157 8.05 -4.07 -9.37
CA ASP A 157 9.01 -3.03 -9.02
C ASP A 157 9.07 -1.96 -10.11
N PHE A 158 9.29 -0.72 -9.69
CA PHE A 158 9.45 0.46 -10.54
C PHE A 158 10.59 1.35 -10.05
N SER A 159 11.47 0.83 -9.19
CA SER A 159 12.68 1.52 -8.70
C SER A 159 13.56 2.05 -9.83
N LYS A 160 13.53 1.41 -11.00
CA LYS A 160 14.23 1.84 -12.21
C LYS A 160 13.41 1.56 -13.45
N ILE A 161 13.20 2.58 -14.26
CA ILE A 161 12.57 2.49 -15.57
C ILE A 161 13.67 2.71 -16.60
N ARG A 162 13.96 1.68 -17.41
CA ARG A 162 15.06 1.74 -18.38
C ARG A 162 14.80 2.80 -19.45
N ASP A 163 15.84 3.24 -20.12
CA ASP A 163 15.69 4.04 -21.34
C ASP A 163 14.83 3.31 -22.38
N ASP A 164 14.05 4.09 -23.15
CA ASP A 164 13.13 3.61 -24.18
C ASP A 164 12.28 2.38 -23.76
N SER A 165 11.74 2.42 -22.55
CA SER A 165 11.01 1.30 -21.96
C SER A 165 9.77 1.72 -21.18
N GLU A 166 8.92 0.75 -20.90
CA GLU A 166 7.70 0.96 -20.12
C GLU A 166 7.53 -0.11 -19.04
N VAL A 167 6.89 0.29 -17.94
CA VAL A 167 6.49 -0.59 -16.84
C VAL A 167 5.00 -0.44 -16.63
N LEU A 168 4.26 -1.54 -16.75
CA LEU A 168 2.84 -1.63 -16.45
C LEU A 168 2.66 -2.33 -15.10
N LEU A 169 1.98 -1.69 -14.16
CA LEU A 169 1.75 -2.22 -12.83
C LEU A 169 0.40 -1.79 -12.26
N VAL A 170 -0.07 -2.52 -11.26
CA VAL A 170 -1.27 -2.17 -10.49
C VAL A 170 -0.87 -1.77 -9.08
N PHE A 171 -1.45 -0.67 -8.60
CA PHE A 171 -1.44 -0.28 -7.20
C PHE A 171 -2.79 -0.56 -6.56
N ALA A 172 -2.80 -1.33 -5.48
CA ALA A 172 -3.96 -1.49 -4.62
C ALA A 172 -3.93 -0.38 -3.57
N ILE A 173 -4.97 0.45 -3.53
CA ILE A 173 -5.07 1.63 -2.68
C ILE A 173 -6.34 1.53 -1.85
N PRO A 174 -6.32 1.83 -0.54
CA PRO A 174 -7.54 1.85 0.26
C PRO A 174 -8.59 2.76 -0.38
N LYS A 175 -9.87 2.37 -0.34
CA LYS A 175 -10.95 3.18 -0.87
C LYS A 175 -10.96 4.54 -0.19
N PHE A 176 -10.95 5.59 -0.99
CA PHE A 176 -11.04 6.97 -0.57
C PHE A 176 -12.16 7.68 -1.36
N THR A 177 -12.53 8.86 -0.89
CA THR A 177 -13.38 9.79 -1.63
C THR A 177 -12.56 11.02 -1.98
N ILE A 178 -12.87 11.67 -3.10
CA ILE A 178 -12.25 12.95 -3.48
C ILE A 178 -13.25 14.06 -3.10
N PRO A 179 -12.97 14.87 -2.06
CA PRO A 179 -13.85 15.98 -1.69
C PRO A 179 -14.00 16.99 -2.83
N GLU A 180 -15.07 17.79 -2.76
CA GLU A 180 -15.29 18.89 -3.70
C GLU A 180 -14.05 19.81 -3.75
N LYS A 181 -13.68 20.29 -4.94
CA LYS A 181 -12.52 21.16 -5.17
C LYS A 181 -11.16 20.52 -4.79
N LYS A 182 -11.09 19.21 -4.60
CA LYS A 182 -9.82 18.46 -4.48
C LYS A 182 -9.61 17.54 -5.69
N HIS A 183 -8.40 17.03 -5.84
CA HIS A 183 -8.05 15.99 -6.81
C HIS A 183 -7.11 14.98 -6.14
N PHE A 184 -7.15 13.75 -6.62
CA PHE A 184 -6.16 12.74 -6.26
C PHE A 184 -4.97 12.85 -7.22
N THR A 185 -3.75 12.73 -6.71
CA THR A 185 -2.52 12.97 -7.47
C THR A 185 -1.62 11.76 -7.39
N LEU A 186 -1.11 11.32 -8.54
CA LEU A 186 0.04 10.43 -8.64
C LEU A 186 1.26 11.28 -9.00
N GLN A 187 2.27 11.31 -8.14
CA GLN A 187 3.50 12.09 -8.34
C GLN A 187 4.71 11.16 -8.38
N LEU A 188 5.38 11.09 -9.53
CA LEU A 188 6.61 10.33 -9.72
C LEU A 188 7.81 11.28 -9.63
N ASN A 189 8.76 10.96 -8.76
CA ASN A 189 9.98 11.73 -8.51
C ASN A 189 11.24 10.91 -8.85
N GLU A 190 12.20 11.57 -9.48
CA GLU A 190 13.49 10.98 -9.84
C GLU A 190 14.49 11.11 -8.70
N LYS A 191 15.21 10.03 -8.42
CA LYS A 191 16.31 10.00 -7.45
C LYS A 191 17.47 10.85 -7.93
N ASN A 192 17.91 11.79 -7.09
CA ASN A 192 19.02 12.70 -7.38
C ASN A 192 18.86 13.46 -8.72
N GLY A 193 17.63 13.66 -9.18
CA GLY A 193 17.32 14.27 -10.46
C GLY A 193 16.28 15.40 -10.34
N GLY A 194 16.08 16.13 -11.45
CA GLY A 194 15.11 17.22 -11.53
C GLY A 194 13.75 16.80 -12.12
N ARG A 195 13.64 15.58 -12.66
CA ARG A 195 12.47 15.13 -13.41
C ARG A 195 11.37 14.66 -12.45
N HIS A 196 10.31 15.46 -12.33
CA HIS A 196 9.10 15.10 -11.58
C HIS A 196 7.87 15.19 -12.48
N VAL A 197 6.97 14.21 -12.37
CA VAL A 197 5.79 14.07 -13.21
C VAL A 197 4.56 13.85 -12.33
N GLU A 198 3.52 14.64 -12.57
CA GLU A 198 2.28 14.61 -11.78
C GLU A 198 1.06 14.36 -12.69
N LEU A 199 0.23 13.41 -12.30
CA LEU A 199 -1.06 13.12 -12.90
C LEU A 199 -2.18 13.37 -11.88
N ASN A 200 -3.08 14.29 -12.21
CA ASN A 200 -4.23 14.64 -11.38
C ASN A 200 -5.49 13.90 -11.87
N ILE A 201 -6.21 13.28 -10.95
CA ILE A 201 -7.45 12.54 -11.15
C ILE A 201 -8.56 13.27 -10.39
N LYS A 202 -9.61 13.66 -11.09
CA LYS A 202 -10.78 14.32 -10.53
C LYS A 202 -11.83 13.30 -10.09
N ASN A 203 -12.78 13.73 -9.27
CA ASN A 203 -13.91 12.88 -8.89
C ASN A 203 -14.71 12.36 -10.10
N SER A 204 -14.83 13.16 -11.17
CA SER A 204 -15.49 12.77 -12.43
C SER A 204 -14.82 11.58 -13.12
N ASP A 205 -13.52 11.38 -12.89
CA ASP A 205 -12.76 10.30 -13.50
C ASP A 205 -12.98 8.97 -12.77
N LEU A 206 -13.57 9.01 -11.57
CA LEU A 206 -13.90 7.86 -10.74
C LEU A 206 -15.38 7.43 -10.83
N THR A 207 -16.20 8.02 -11.70
CA THR A 207 -17.65 7.72 -11.73
C THR A 207 -17.99 6.39 -12.39
N ASN A 208 -17.11 5.86 -13.24
CA ASN A 208 -17.36 4.67 -14.06
C ASN A 208 -16.35 3.54 -13.79
N LEU A 209 -16.06 3.29 -12.51
CA LEU A 209 -15.19 2.19 -12.09
C LEU A 209 -15.81 0.84 -12.47
N GLU A 210 -14.98 -0.10 -12.90
CA GLU A 210 -15.41 -1.50 -13.03
C GLU A 210 -15.24 -2.20 -11.68
N ILE A 211 -16.30 -2.87 -11.23
CA ILE A 211 -16.26 -3.71 -10.04
C ILE A 211 -15.66 -5.06 -10.43
N LEU A 212 -14.62 -5.50 -9.73
CA LEU A 212 -14.06 -6.84 -9.92
C LEU A 212 -14.90 -7.83 -9.14
N THR A 213 -15.64 -8.70 -9.84
CA THR A 213 -16.62 -9.62 -9.23
C THR A 213 -16.18 -11.08 -9.19
N SER A 214 -15.05 -11.45 -9.81
CA SER A 214 -14.59 -12.84 -9.92
C SER A 214 -13.08 -12.93 -9.96
N LEU A 215 -12.50 -13.91 -9.27
CA LEU A 215 -11.13 -14.38 -9.51
C LEU A 215 -11.12 -15.47 -10.57
#